data_AF-A0A136HK88-F1
#
_entry.id   AF-A0A136HK88-F1
#
_cell.length_a   1.000
_cell.length_b   1.000
_cell.length_c   1.000
_cell.angle_alpha   90.00
_cell.angle_beta   90.00
_cell.angle_gamma   90.00
#
_symmetry.space_group_name_H-M   'P 1'
#
loop_
_entity.id
_entity.type
_entity.pdbx_description
1 polymer ?
#
loop_
_entity_poly.entity_id
_entity_poly.type
_entity_poly.pdbx_seq_one_letter_code
_entity_poly.pdbx_strand_id
1 'polypeptide(L)'
;MSTKKNIVLLIAIPVILIALGGGGFVMYNQMQGQHAENLKDLEKFGFTVLPSNTHSESVGELGAKQLPSTFHESKATPTQKVIKGLMDDNEQLIEEQRELRAEIETLKAEIASLENYKSLNEHFAPLSLAEEITAVERQLKKLLLDMPDARRFSNLKVEAMSAAAGHEYKKFIGAKSLILSTSEREALVRDYLPEFAFCVGDGIDIAANSPREERLITTFFRQQDSSILPNNLRSDLDTVVKPCQTALYERLSNYDKPI
;
A
#
# COMPACT_ATOMS: atom_id res chain seq x y z
N MET A 1 -14.00 21.68 68.14
CA MET A 1 -14.87 21.42 66.97
C MET A 1 -14.34 20.22 66.17
N SER A 2 -14.41 18.99 66.69
CA SER A 2 -13.93 17.79 65.95
C SER A 2 -14.78 16.52 66.14
N THR A 3 -15.94 16.63 66.79
CA THR A 3 -16.83 15.47 67.03
C THR A 3 -18.04 15.45 66.09
N LYS A 4 -18.47 16.61 65.57
CA LYS A 4 -19.61 16.72 64.62
C LYS A 4 -19.27 16.22 63.21
N LYS A 5 -18.01 16.36 62.75
CA LYS A 5 -17.58 15.88 61.42
C LYS A 5 -17.51 14.35 61.31
N ASN A 6 -17.13 13.66 62.40
CA ASN A 6 -17.04 12.19 62.39
C ASN A 6 -18.42 11.51 62.42
N ILE A 7 -19.43 12.12 63.05
CA ILE A 7 -20.79 11.57 63.09
C ILE A 7 -21.49 11.69 61.73
N VAL A 8 -21.27 12.79 61.01
CA VAL A 8 -21.82 12.98 59.65
C VAL A 8 -21.23 11.96 58.67
N LEU A 9 -19.94 11.64 58.79
CA LEU A 9 -19.28 10.67 57.92
C LEU A 9 -19.77 9.23 58.18
N LEU A 10 -20.07 8.88 59.43
CA LEU A 10 -20.55 7.57 59.84
C LEU A 10 -21.98 7.26 59.37
N ILE A 11 -22.80 8.28 59.13
CA ILE A 11 -24.19 8.14 58.65
C ILE A 11 -24.26 8.28 57.12
N ALA A 12 -23.47 9.17 56.51
CA ALA A 12 -23.53 9.41 55.08
C ALA A 12 -23.05 8.21 54.24
N ILE A 13 -22.00 7.52 54.68
CA ILE A 13 -21.41 6.39 53.95
C ILE A 13 -22.37 5.19 53.79
N PRO A 14 -23.05 4.69 54.85
CA PRO A 14 -23.98 3.58 54.69
C PRO A 14 -25.22 3.94 53.86
N VAL A 15 -25.69 5.20 53.91
CA VAL A 15 -26.83 5.66 53.11
C VAL A 15 -26.49 5.68 51.61
N ILE A 16 -25.27 6.12 51.25
CA ILE A 16 -24.80 6.12 49.86
C ILE A 16 -24.61 4.69 49.34
N LEU A 17 -24.13 3.77 50.18
CA LEU A 17 -23.97 2.35 49.81
C LEU A 17 -25.32 1.65 49.57
N ILE A 18 -26.34 1.95 50.38
CA ILE A 18 -27.70 1.42 50.18
C ILE A 18 -28.33 2.00 48.91
N ALA A 19 -28.12 3.28 48.60
CA ALA A 19 -28.60 3.90 47.37
C ALA A 19 -27.93 3.32 46.11
N LEU A 20 -26.62 3.06 46.16
CA LEU A 20 -25.89 2.43 45.04
C LEU A 20 -26.26 0.95 44.88
N GLY A 21 -26.44 0.20 45.98
CA GLY A 21 -26.87 -1.19 45.94
C GLY A 21 -28.31 -1.37 45.44
N GLY A 22 -29.24 -0.50 45.88
CA GLY A 22 -30.63 -0.51 45.43
C GLY A 22 -30.79 -0.06 43.97
N GLY A 23 -30.06 0.99 43.57
CA GLY A 23 -30.05 1.48 42.18
C GLY A 23 -29.46 0.47 41.19
N GLY A 24 -28.38 -0.22 41.58
CA GLY A 24 -27.76 -1.27 40.76
C GLY A 24 -28.66 -2.48 40.54
N PHE A 25 -29.45 -2.88 41.54
CA PHE A 25 -30.37 -4.02 41.43
C PHE A 25 -31.56 -3.75 40.49
N VAL A 26 -32.11 -2.52 40.50
CA VAL A 26 -33.21 -2.14 39.60
C VAL A 26 -32.74 -2.05 38.14
N MET A 27 -31.55 -1.49 37.92
CA MET A 27 -30.98 -1.36 36.57
C MET A 27 -30.59 -2.72 35.97
N TYR A 28 -30.09 -3.66 36.79
CA TYR A 28 -29.78 -5.02 36.34
C TYR A 28 -31.03 -5.82 35.94
N ASN A 29 -32.14 -5.68 36.69
CA ASN A 29 -33.41 -6.33 36.35
C ASN A 29 -34.07 -5.72 35.09
N GLN A 30 -33.92 -4.42 34.85
CA GLN A 30 -34.37 -3.81 33.59
C GLN A 30 -33.53 -4.25 32.38
N MET A 31 -32.23 -4.49 32.57
CA MET A 31 -31.35 -4.98 31.50
C MET A 31 -31.66 -6.44 31.11
N GLN A 32 -32.01 -7.32 32.09
CA GLN A 32 -32.47 -8.67 31.76
C GLN A 32 -33.84 -8.69 31.06
N GLY A 33 -34.73 -7.74 31.39
CA GLY A 33 -36.02 -7.60 30.69
C GLY A 33 -35.88 -7.25 29.21
N GLN A 34 -34.95 -6.34 28.86
CA GLN A 34 -34.68 -5.99 27.46
C GLN A 34 -33.98 -7.10 26.66
N HIS A 35 -33.14 -7.92 27.31
CA HIS A 35 -32.54 -9.08 26.63
C HIS A 35 -33.56 -10.19 26.36
N ALA A 36 -34.55 -10.38 27.23
CA ALA A 36 -35.62 -11.35 27.02
C ALA A 36 -36.58 -10.92 25.89
N GLU A 37 -36.88 -9.63 25.74
CA GLU A 37 -37.70 -9.13 24.62
C GLU A 37 -36.97 -9.22 23.28
N ASN A 38 -35.68 -8.87 23.23
CA ASN A 38 -34.89 -8.99 22.00
C ASN A 38 -34.67 -10.45 21.55
N LEU A 39 -34.55 -11.40 22.49
CA LEU A 39 -34.51 -12.84 22.16
C LEU A 39 -35.85 -13.34 21.60
N LYS A 40 -36.98 -12.81 22.10
CA LYS A 40 -38.32 -13.18 21.65
C LYS A 40 -38.65 -12.64 20.25
N ASP A 41 -38.10 -11.48 19.89
CA ASP A 41 -38.17 -10.97 18.52
C ASP A 41 -37.24 -11.74 17.57
N LEU A 42 -36.07 -12.19 18.02
CA LEU A 42 -35.19 -13.06 17.22
C LEU A 42 -35.81 -14.44 16.93
N GLU A 43 -36.54 -15.04 17.87
CA GLU A 43 -37.26 -16.30 17.63
C GLU A 43 -38.40 -16.14 16.61
N LYS A 44 -39.04 -14.97 16.53
CA LYS A 44 -40.08 -14.69 15.51
C LYS A 44 -39.53 -14.54 14.10
N PHE A 45 -38.27 -14.12 13.94
CA PHE A 45 -37.60 -14.10 12.63
C PHE A 45 -37.27 -15.51 12.10
N GLY A 46 -37.21 -16.54 12.95
CA GLY A 46 -36.97 -17.92 12.53
C GLY A 46 -38.19 -18.68 12.00
N PHE A 47 -39.41 -18.23 12.33
CA PHE A 47 -40.66 -18.95 11.98
C PHE A 47 -41.51 -18.27 10.90
N THR A 48 -41.20 -17.04 10.49
CA THR A 48 -41.86 -16.36 9.36
C THR A 48 -41.16 -16.58 8.01
N VAL A 49 -40.03 -17.31 8.01
CA VAL A 49 -39.25 -17.61 6.80
C VAL A 49 -39.21 -19.12 6.55
N LEU A 50 -40.36 -19.76 6.54
CA LEU A 50 -40.54 -21.10 5.97
C LEU A 50 -41.51 -20.97 4.80
N PRO A 51 -41.04 -20.83 3.55
CA PRO A 51 -41.90 -20.88 2.40
C PRO A 51 -42.37 -22.33 2.23
N SER A 52 -43.58 -22.64 2.68
CA SER A 52 -44.31 -23.78 2.14
C SER A 52 -44.69 -23.40 0.70
N ASN A 53 -43.84 -23.74 -0.27
CA ASN A 53 -44.25 -24.19 -1.60
C ASN A 53 -43.02 -24.66 -2.39
N THR A 54 -43.09 -25.93 -2.76
CA THR A 54 -42.16 -26.71 -3.56
C THR A 54 -41.99 -26.13 -4.97
N HIS A 55 -40.81 -25.59 -5.29
CA HIS A 55 -40.39 -25.35 -6.68
C HIS A 55 -38.94 -25.84 -6.87
N SER A 56 -38.78 -26.91 -7.65
CA SER A 56 -37.50 -27.48 -8.03
C SER A 56 -36.82 -26.58 -9.08
N GLU A 57 -35.61 -26.10 -8.80
CA GLU A 57 -34.73 -25.50 -9.79
C GLU A 57 -34.35 -26.57 -10.84
N SER A 58 -34.59 -26.30 -12.13
CA SER A 58 -34.08 -27.15 -13.22
C SER A 58 -33.07 -26.36 -14.07
N VAL A 59 -31.91 -26.96 -14.33
CA VAL A 59 -30.80 -26.36 -15.08
C VAL A 59 -30.98 -26.63 -16.58
N GLY A 60 -31.00 -25.59 -17.41
CA GLY A 60 -30.99 -25.70 -18.86
C GLY A 60 -29.60 -25.96 -19.44
N GLU A 61 -29.55 -26.56 -20.63
CA GLU A 61 -28.35 -27.15 -21.29
C GLU A 61 -27.19 -26.16 -21.60
N LEU A 62 -27.34 -24.86 -21.33
CA LEU A 62 -26.32 -23.81 -21.54
C LEU A 62 -25.86 -23.11 -20.24
N GLY A 63 -26.20 -23.64 -19.06
CA GLY A 63 -25.58 -23.25 -17.78
C GLY A 63 -26.04 -21.91 -17.16
N ALA A 64 -27.03 -21.22 -17.72
CA ALA A 64 -27.64 -20.05 -17.08
C ALA A 64 -28.76 -20.47 -16.12
N LYS A 65 -28.73 -19.97 -14.87
CA LYS A 65 -29.83 -20.10 -13.90
C LYS A 65 -31.07 -19.38 -14.44
N GLN A 66 -32.10 -20.14 -14.81
CA GLN A 66 -33.41 -19.58 -15.13
C GLN A 66 -34.16 -19.29 -13.82
N LEU A 67 -34.45 -18.01 -13.57
CA LEU A 67 -35.36 -17.60 -12.51
C LEU A 67 -36.79 -18.07 -12.85
N PRO A 68 -37.57 -18.54 -11.86
CA PRO A 68 -38.93 -19.01 -12.10
C PRO A 68 -39.80 -17.87 -12.60
N SER A 69 -40.72 -18.24 -13.48
CA SER A 69 -41.68 -17.33 -14.09
C SER A 69 -42.54 -16.64 -13.03
N THR A 70 -42.43 -15.32 -12.92
CA THR A 70 -43.18 -14.44 -12.01
C THR A 70 -44.64 -14.21 -12.44
N PHE A 71 -45.24 -15.12 -13.22
CA PHE A 71 -46.64 -14.99 -13.62
C PHE A 71 -47.60 -15.38 -12.48
N HIS A 72 -47.90 -14.42 -11.60
CA HIS A 72 -49.05 -14.54 -10.72
C HIS A 72 -50.35 -14.67 -11.53
N GLU A 73 -51.16 -15.67 -11.16
CA GLU A 73 -52.50 -15.95 -11.67
C GLU A 73 -53.51 -14.88 -11.22
N SER A 74 -53.55 -13.73 -11.90
CA SER A 74 -54.76 -12.90 -11.89
C SER A 74 -54.93 -12.18 -13.23
N LYS A 75 -56.02 -12.53 -13.93
CA LYS A 75 -56.82 -11.86 -15.00
C LYS A 75 -56.29 -10.62 -15.78
N ALA A 76 -54.99 -10.39 -15.91
CA ALA A 76 -54.43 -9.37 -16.80
C ALA A 76 -54.09 -9.97 -18.17
N THR A 77 -54.32 -9.24 -19.26
CA THR A 77 -53.95 -9.70 -20.60
C THR A 77 -52.42 -9.84 -20.70
N PRO A 78 -51.88 -10.76 -21.54
CA PRO A 78 -50.45 -11.01 -21.63
C PRO A 78 -49.60 -9.74 -21.85
N THR A 79 -50.12 -8.78 -22.62
CA THR A 79 -49.50 -7.48 -22.85
C THR A 79 -49.49 -6.59 -21.60
N GLN A 80 -50.56 -6.57 -20.80
CA GLN A 80 -50.60 -5.83 -19.53
C GLN A 80 -49.63 -6.41 -18.49
N LYS A 81 -49.40 -7.73 -18.50
CA LYS A 81 -48.42 -8.37 -17.63
C LYS A 81 -46.97 -8.00 -17.99
N VAL A 82 -46.66 -7.95 -19.29
CA VAL A 82 -45.33 -7.51 -19.77
C VAL A 82 -45.10 -6.04 -19.45
N ILE A 83 -46.09 -5.17 -19.67
CA ILE A 83 -45.98 -3.74 -19.35
C ILE A 83 -45.74 -3.55 -17.85
N LYS A 84 -46.44 -4.28 -16.99
CA LYS A 84 -46.24 -4.19 -15.54
C LYS A 84 -44.85 -4.68 -15.11
N GLY A 85 -44.38 -5.81 -15.67
CA GLY A 85 -43.02 -6.29 -15.41
C GLY A 85 -41.95 -5.28 -15.84
N LEU A 86 -42.10 -4.67 -17.03
CA LEU A 86 -41.18 -3.63 -17.49
C LEU A 86 -41.22 -2.35 -16.64
N MET A 87 -42.37 -2.03 -16.04
CA MET A 87 -42.48 -0.90 -15.10
C MET A 87 -41.79 -1.21 -13.78
N ASP A 88 -41.98 -2.41 -13.24
CA ASP A 88 -41.35 -2.86 -12.00
C ASP A 88 -39.81 -2.95 -12.19
N ASP A 89 -39.35 -3.47 -13.34
CA ASP A 89 -37.92 -3.51 -13.70
C ASP A 89 -37.33 -2.10 -13.86
N ASN A 90 -38.10 -1.15 -14.41
CA ASN A 90 -37.65 0.24 -14.55
C ASN A 90 -37.45 0.91 -13.18
N GLU A 91 -38.40 0.70 -12.26
CA GLU A 91 -38.31 1.23 -10.90
C GLU A 91 -37.11 0.61 -10.15
N GLN A 92 -36.89 -0.70 -10.29
CA GLN A 92 -35.72 -1.37 -9.71
C GLN A 92 -34.41 -0.81 -10.28
N LEU A 93 -34.31 -0.63 -11.59
CA LEU A 93 -33.12 -0.06 -12.24
C LEU A 93 -32.87 1.40 -11.82
N ILE A 94 -33.92 2.18 -11.56
CA ILE A 94 -33.79 3.54 -11.05
C ILE A 94 -33.21 3.53 -9.63
N GLU A 95 -33.65 2.61 -8.79
CA GLU A 95 -33.15 2.50 -7.41
C GLU A 95 -31.71 1.98 -7.37
N GLU A 96 -31.37 0.96 -8.15
CA GLU A 96 -29.99 0.50 -8.32
C GLU A 96 -29.08 1.62 -8.84
N GLN A 97 -29.57 2.44 -9.78
CA GLN A 97 -28.81 3.61 -10.26
C GLN A 97 -28.59 4.64 -9.14
N ARG A 98 -29.55 4.84 -8.23
CA ARG A 98 -29.37 5.74 -7.09
C ARG A 98 -28.35 5.19 -6.11
N GLU A 99 -28.42 3.91 -5.78
CA GLU A 99 -27.46 3.25 -4.89
C GLU A 99 -26.04 3.34 -5.45
N LEU A 100 -25.85 2.99 -6.72
CA LEU A 100 -24.55 3.09 -7.39
C LEU A 100 -24.03 4.53 -7.43
N ARG A 101 -24.90 5.52 -7.62
CA ARG A 101 -24.49 6.94 -7.54
C ARG A 101 -24.07 7.33 -6.14
N ALA A 102 -24.77 6.87 -5.12
CA ALA A 102 -24.40 7.12 -3.73
C ALA A 102 -23.04 6.49 -3.41
N GLU A 103 -22.79 5.26 -3.85
CA GLU A 103 -21.52 4.56 -3.68
C GLU A 103 -20.36 5.24 -4.44
N ILE A 104 -20.62 5.77 -5.64
CA ILE A 104 -19.64 6.57 -6.36
C ILE A 104 -19.27 7.84 -5.58
N GLU A 105 -20.26 8.52 -4.99
CA GLU A 105 -19.98 9.75 -4.22
C GLU A 105 -19.25 9.44 -2.90
N THR A 106 -19.54 8.34 -2.22
CA THR A 106 -18.77 7.91 -1.03
C THR A 106 -17.33 7.56 -1.39
N LEU A 107 -17.12 6.78 -2.46
CA LEU A 107 -15.78 6.42 -2.93
C LEU A 107 -14.99 7.66 -3.38
N LYS A 108 -15.62 8.63 -4.04
CA LYS A 108 -14.97 9.91 -4.37
C LYS A 108 -14.55 10.68 -3.13
N ALA A 109 -15.41 10.73 -2.10
CA ALA A 109 -15.09 11.39 -0.84
C ALA A 109 -13.93 10.69 -0.12
N GLU A 110 -13.90 9.36 -0.16
CA GLU A 110 -12.80 8.56 0.41
C GLU A 110 -11.48 8.79 -0.34
N ILE A 111 -11.50 8.78 -1.68
CA ILE A 111 -10.33 9.13 -2.51
C ILE A 111 -9.83 10.53 -2.18
N ALA A 112 -10.72 11.53 -2.12
CA ALA A 112 -10.33 12.90 -1.77
C ALA A 112 -9.73 12.98 -0.35
N SER A 113 -10.26 12.20 0.61
CA SER A 113 -9.70 12.13 1.96
C SER A 113 -8.31 11.48 1.99
N LEU A 114 -8.09 10.44 1.19
CA LEU A 114 -6.81 9.74 1.06
C LEU A 114 -5.78 10.60 0.34
N GLU A 115 -6.17 11.35 -0.69
CA GLU A 115 -5.32 12.33 -1.37
C GLU A 115 -4.92 13.49 -0.45
N ASN A 116 -5.85 13.96 0.40
CA ASN A 116 -5.56 14.97 1.41
C ASN A 116 -4.63 14.42 2.51
N TYR A 117 -4.87 13.20 2.98
CA TYR A 117 -3.98 12.52 3.92
C TYR A 117 -2.58 12.32 3.32
N LYS A 118 -2.50 11.94 2.05
CA LYS A 118 -1.27 11.80 1.30
C LYS A 118 -0.53 13.13 1.21
N SER A 119 -1.18 14.22 0.79
CA SER A 119 -0.52 15.53 0.65
C SER A 119 -0.02 16.11 1.98
N LEU A 120 -0.77 15.92 3.07
CA LEU A 120 -0.40 16.39 4.41
C LEU A 120 0.75 15.58 5.03
N ASN A 121 0.84 14.27 4.70
CA ASN A 121 1.81 13.36 5.31
C ASN A 121 2.98 12.98 4.40
N GLU A 122 2.94 13.29 3.10
CA GLU A 122 4.03 12.99 2.15
C GLU A 122 5.34 13.69 2.51
N HIS A 123 5.28 14.86 3.15
CA HIS A 123 6.47 15.50 3.71
C HIS A 123 7.19 14.66 4.77
N PHE A 124 6.47 13.71 5.40
CA PHE A 124 6.98 12.80 6.43
C PHE A 124 7.05 11.35 5.96
N ALA A 125 6.57 11.04 4.74
CA ALA A 125 6.65 9.72 4.19
C ALA A 125 8.09 9.44 3.71
N PRO A 126 8.68 8.27 4.03
CA PRO A 126 9.95 7.89 3.45
C PRO A 126 9.80 7.80 1.93
N LEU A 127 10.81 8.27 1.20
CA LEU A 127 10.85 8.19 -0.26
C LEU A 127 10.61 6.74 -0.71
N SER A 128 9.89 6.55 -1.81
CA SER A 128 9.84 5.23 -2.42
C SER A 128 11.24 4.81 -2.86
N LEU A 129 11.52 3.50 -2.91
CA LEU A 129 12.83 2.98 -3.30
C LEU A 129 13.31 3.53 -4.65
N ALA A 130 12.40 3.69 -5.62
CA ALA A 130 12.71 4.23 -6.93
C ALA A 130 13.08 5.73 -6.89
N GLU A 131 12.37 6.52 -6.08
CA GLU A 131 12.67 7.94 -5.89
C GLU A 131 13.97 8.13 -5.12
N GLU A 132 14.23 7.28 -4.14
CA GLU A 132 15.47 7.27 -3.38
C GLU A 132 16.68 6.99 -4.27
N ILE A 133 16.62 5.96 -5.13
CA ILE A 133 17.68 5.67 -6.10
C ILE A 133 17.90 6.87 -7.02
N THR A 134 16.82 7.46 -7.55
CA THR A 134 16.90 8.63 -8.44
C THR A 134 17.52 9.83 -7.72
N ALA A 135 17.22 10.02 -6.43
CA ALA A 135 17.82 11.06 -5.61
C ALA A 135 19.32 10.82 -5.40
N VAL A 136 19.72 9.58 -5.09
CA VAL A 136 21.12 9.16 -4.96
C VAL A 136 21.89 9.37 -6.26
N GLU A 137 21.34 8.94 -7.39
CA GLU A 137 21.95 9.14 -8.71
C GLU A 137 22.16 10.61 -9.01
N ARG A 138 21.15 11.46 -8.73
CA ARG A 138 21.25 12.91 -8.95
C ARG A 138 22.29 13.56 -8.04
N GLN A 139 22.31 13.17 -6.76
CA GLN A 139 23.28 13.68 -5.80
C GLN A 139 24.70 13.27 -6.19
N LEU A 140 24.91 12.00 -6.53
CA LEU A 140 26.21 11.48 -6.96
C LEU A 140 26.66 12.11 -8.26
N LYS A 141 25.76 12.27 -9.25
CA LYS A 141 26.09 12.98 -10.50
C LYS A 141 26.58 14.39 -10.23
N LYS A 142 25.89 15.14 -9.38
CA LYS A 142 26.31 16.50 -8.98
C LYS A 142 27.68 16.45 -8.30
N LEU A 143 27.85 15.55 -7.33
CA LEU A 143 29.11 15.39 -6.60
C LEU A 143 30.28 15.06 -7.53
N LEU A 144 30.08 14.13 -8.48
CA LEU A 144 31.08 13.77 -9.48
C LEU A 144 31.45 14.99 -10.33
N LEU A 145 30.48 15.75 -10.84
CA LEU A 145 30.77 16.93 -11.66
C LEU A 145 31.55 18.03 -10.91
N ASP A 146 31.40 18.11 -9.59
CA ASP A 146 32.13 19.04 -8.74
C ASP A 146 33.58 18.58 -8.47
N MET A 147 33.88 17.29 -8.61
CA MET A 147 35.21 16.72 -8.37
C MET A 147 36.18 16.97 -9.54
N PRO A 148 37.46 17.30 -9.27
CA PRO A 148 38.45 17.52 -10.33
C PRO A 148 38.72 16.26 -11.16
N ASP A 149 38.68 15.09 -10.53
CA ASP A 149 38.96 13.79 -11.16
C ASP A 149 37.89 13.37 -12.17
N ALA A 150 36.69 13.97 -12.10
CA ALA A 150 35.61 13.66 -13.03
C ALA A 150 35.78 14.35 -14.39
N ARG A 151 36.64 15.37 -14.49
CA ARG A 151 36.83 16.17 -15.72
C ARG A 151 37.35 15.35 -16.91
N ARG A 152 37.96 14.19 -16.66
CA ARG A 152 38.43 13.26 -17.71
C ARG A 152 37.31 12.44 -18.36
N PHE A 153 36.15 12.34 -17.70
CA PHE A 153 35.02 11.55 -18.19
C PHE A 153 34.06 12.40 -19.01
N SER A 154 33.45 11.79 -20.03
CA SER A 154 32.37 12.41 -20.78
C SER A 154 31.10 12.48 -19.93
N ASN A 155 30.17 13.40 -20.25
CA ASN A 155 28.88 13.45 -19.57
C ASN A 155 28.12 12.11 -19.63
N LEU A 156 28.28 11.37 -20.73
CA LEU A 156 27.69 10.05 -20.93
C LEU A 156 28.27 9.03 -19.93
N LYS A 157 29.59 9.05 -19.72
CA LYS A 157 30.26 8.21 -18.72
C LYS A 157 29.86 8.60 -17.32
N VAL A 158 29.84 9.89 -16.97
CA VAL A 158 29.38 10.35 -15.65
C VAL A 158 27.95 9.87 -15.37
N GLU A 159 27.08 9.85 -16.37
CA GLU A 159 25.74 9.30 -16.26
C GLU A 159 25.71 7.78 -16.07
N ALA A 160 26.58 7.03 -16.76
CA ALA A 160 26.74 5.60 -16.56
C ALA A 160 27.27 5.27 -15.17
N MET A 161 28.27 6.02 -14.71
CA MET A 161 28.88 5.90 -13.38
C MET A 161 27.86 6.16 -12.28
N SER A 162 27.06 7.22 -12.39
CA SER A 162 26.01 7.52 -11.40
C SER A 162 24.92 6.45 -11.37
N ALA A 163 24.48 5.95 -12.55
CA ALA A 163 23.46 4.90 -12.64
C ALA A 163 23.97 3.55 -12.08
N ALA A 164 25.21 3.18 -12.39
CA ALA A 164 25.84 1.98 -11.86
C ALA A 164 25.92 2.03 -10.33
N ALA A 165 26.33 3.16 -9.76
CA ALA A 165 26.39 3.34 -8.32
C ALA A 165 25.01 3.35 -7.65
N GLY A 166 24.00 3.96 -8.28
CA GLY A 166 22.61 3.89 -7.82
C GLY A 166 22.07 2.46 -7.76
N HIS A 167 22.47 1.61 -8.69
CA HIS A 167 22.12 0.19 -8.67
C HIS A 167 22.81 -0.58 -7.54
N GLU A 168 24.11 -0.38 -7.33
CA GLU A 168 24.80 -1.03 -6.19
C GLU A 168 24.26 -0.54 -4.85
N TYR A 169 23.88 0.74 -4.76
CA TYR A 169 23.16 1.27 -3.61
C TYR A 169 21.85 0.52 -3.36
N LYS A 170 21.01 0.35 -4.40
CA LYS A 170 19.76 -0.42 -4.33
C LYS A 170 19.99 -1.84 -3.81
N LYS A 171 21.02 -2.52 -4.32
CA LYS A 171 21.36 -3.88 -3.86
C LYS A 171 21.77 -3.90 -2.40
N PHE A 172 22.58 -2.93 -1.96
CA PHE A 172 23.04 -2.83 -0.59
C PHE A 172 21.89 -2.61 0.41
N ILE A 173 21.03 -1.62 0.15
CA ILE A 173 19.88 -1.33 1.02
C ILE A 173 18.86 -2.48 0.99
N GLY A 174 18.65 -3.10 -0.17
CA GLY A 174 17.75 -4.23 -0.34
C GLY A 174 18.25 -5.49 0.39
N ALA A 175 19.54 -5.80 0.29
CA ALA A 175 20.13 -6.96 0.95
C ALA A 175 20.08 -6.86 2.47
N LYS A 176 20.19 -5.64 3.02
CA LYS A 176 20.15 -5.41 4.47
C LYS A 176 18.79 -4.94 4.99
N SER A 177 17.79 -4.79 4.11
CA SER A 177 16.47 -4.24 4.44
C SER A 177 16.55 -2.95 5.28
N LEU A 178 17.51 -2.08 4.94
CA LEU A 178 17.77 -0.85 5.68
C LEU A 178 16.88 0.28 5.17
N ILE A 179 16.20 0.94 6.09
CA ILE A 179 15.61 2.27 5.86
C ILE A 179 16.65 3.27 6.38
N LEU A 180 17.35 3.94 5.47
CA LEU A 180 18.36 4.94 5.83
C LEU A 180 17.72 6.31 6.00
N SER A 181 18.15 7.04 7.02
CA SER A 181 17.83 8.46 7.14
C SER A 181 18.52 9.26 6.03
N THR A 182 18.02 10.47 5.73
CA THR A 182 18.61 11.35 4.71
C THR A 182 20.10 11.59 4.96
N SER A 183 20.51 11.82 6.21
CA SER A 183 21.91 12.05 6.56
C SER A 183 22.81 10.82 6.36
N GLU A 184 22.31 9.62 6.67
CA GLU A 184 23.06 8.37 6.46
C GLU A 184 23.23 8.09 4.97
N ARG A 185 22.17 8.32 4.19
CA ARG A 185 22.23 8.23 2.73
C ARG A 185 23.25 9.21 2.16
N GLU A 186 23.22 10.47 2.57
CA GLU A 186 24.17 11.47 2.08
C GLU A 186 25.62 11.12 2.44
N ALA A 187 25.87 10.60 3.65
CA ALA A 187 27.18 10.12 4.06
C ALA A 187 27.64 8.94 3.19
N LEU A 188 26.76 7.97 2.94
CA LEU A 188 27.07 6.82 2.09
C LEU A 188 27.39 7.25 0.64
N VAL A 189 26.59 8.16 0.08
CA VAL A 189 26.79 8.71 -1.26
C VAL A 189 28.08 9.51 -1.38
N ARG A 190 28.45 10.26 -0.34
CA ARG A 190 29.66 11.09 -0.37
C ARG A 190 30.93 10.29 -0.12
N ASP A 191 30.89 9.35 0.83
CA ASP A 191 32.11 8.74 1.37
C ASP A 191 32.45 7.40 0.68
N TYR A 192 31.47 6.68 0.12
CA TYR A 192 31.67 5.33 -0.44
C TYR A 192 31.42 5.20 -1.95
N LEU A 193 30.37 5.86 -2.47
CA LEU A 193 29.99 5.70 -3.88
C LEU A 193 30.92 6.36 -4.91
N PRO A 194 31.65 7.47 -4.65
CA PRO A 194 32.45 8.13 -5.67
C PRO A 194 33.58 7.26 -6.19
N GLU A 195 34.25 6.52 -5.29
CA GLU A 195 35.38 5.68 -5.67
C GLU A 195 34.93 4.49 -6.54
N PHE A 196 33.78 3.89 -6.20
CA PHE A 196 33.16 2.88 -7.06
C PHE A 196 32.78 3.48 -8.42
N ALA A 197 32.17 4.66 -8.43
CA ALA A 197 31.79 5.34 -9.66
C ALA A 197 33.01 5.59 -10.56
N PHE A 198 34.14 6.06 -10.02
CA PHE A 198 35.39 6.24 -10.76
C PHE A 198 35.97 4.92 -11.29
N CYS A 199 35.96 3.86 -10.48
CA CYS A 199 36.39 2.53 -10.91
C CYS A 199 35.56 2.01 -12.09
N VAL A 200 34.23 2.22 -12.06
CA VAL A 200 33.35 1.89 -13.19
C VAL A 200 33.65 2.76 -14.41
N GLY A 201 33.89 4.06 -14.22
CA GLY A 201 34.26 4.97 -15.31
C GLY A 201 35.53 4.53 -16.03
N ASP A 202 36.59 4.22 -15.27
CA ASP A 202 37.84 3.65 -15.81
C ASP A 202 37.58 2.28 -16.46
N GLY A 203 36.66 1.50 -15.89
CA GLY A 203 36.31 0.20 -16.43
C GLY A 203 35.57 0.25 -17.76
N ILE A 204 34.73 1.26 -17.96
CA ILE A 204 34.06 1.51 -19.24
C ILE A 204 35.10 1.84 -20.33
N ASP A 205 36.15 2.58 -19.98
CA ASP A 205 37.23 2.94 -20.93
C ASP A 205 38.04 1.73 -21.38
N ILE A 206 38.13 0.70 -20.54
CA ILE A 206 38.82 -0.56 -20.84
C ILE A 206 37.89 -1.52 -21.59
N ALA A 207 36.60 -1.59 -21.22
CA ALA A 207 35.66 -2.54 -21.79
C ALA A 207 35.09 -2.10 -23.14
N ALA A 208 34.92 -0.79 -23.38
CA ALA A 208 34.35 -0.27 -24.61
C ALA A 208 35.43 -0.05 -25.67
N ASN A 209 35.34 -0.77 -26.79
CA ASN A 209 36.24 -0.60 -27.93
C ASN A 209 35.72 0.45 -28.93
N SER A 210 34.46 0.89 -28.78
CA SER A 210 33.86 1.92 -29.65
C SER A 210 32.85 2.81 -28.92
N PRO A 211 32.58 4.04 -29.43
CA PRO A 211 31.54 4.92 -28.88
C PRO A 211 30.13 4.31 -28.92
N ARG A 212 29.90 3.32 -29.79
CA ARG A 212 28.63 2.59 -29.85
C ARG A 212 28.48 1.66 -28.65
N GLU A 213 29.55 0.97 -28.28
CA GLU A 213 29.58 0.09 -27.11
C GLU A 213 29.46 0.90 -25.81
N GLU A 214 30.13 2.05 -25.72
CA GLU A 214 29.99 2.98 -24.59
C GLU A 214 28.51 3.34 -24.35
N ARG A 215 27.77 3.71 -25.41
CA ARG A 215 26.34 4.01 -25.31
C ARG A 215 25.51 2.80 -24.85
N LEU A 216 25.81 1.61 -25.36
CA LEU A 216 25.11 0.38 -24.95
C LEU A 216 25.33 0.10 -23.46
N ILE A 217 26.56 0.29 -22.97
CA ILE A 217 26.90 0.15 -21.55
C ILE A 217 26.14 1.19 -20.71
N THR A 218 26.08 2.45 -21.15
CA THR A 218 25.30 3.48 -20.43
C THR A 218 23.82 3.13 -20.39
N THR A 219 23.24 2.66 -21.50
CA THR A 219 21.83 2.24 -21.53
C THR A 219 21.59 1.04 -20.63
N PHE A 220 22.51 0.07 -20.62
CA PHE A 220 22.48 -1.08 -19.72
C PHE A 220 22.45 -0.65 -18.25
N PHE A 221 23.32 0.26 -17.82
CA PHE A 221 23.32 0.71 -16.42
C PHE A 221 22.04 1.45 -16.02
N ARG A 222 21.39 2.14 -16.95
CA ARG A 222 20.12 2.84 -16.70
C ARG A 222 18.91 1.91 -16.63
N GLN A 223 18.80 0.98 -17.58
CA GLN A 223 17.61 0.14 -17.74
C GLN A 223 17.76 -1.21 -17.04
N GLN A 224 18.99 -1.61 -16.70
CA GLN A 224 19.34 -2.90 -16.10
C GLN A 224 18.93 -4.11 -16.95
N ASP A 225 18.72 -3.91 -18.25
CA ASP A 225 18.32 -4.95 -19.17
C ASP A 225 19.54 -5.61 -19.81
N SER A 226 19.80 -6.85 -19.38
CA SER A 226 20.91 -7.65 -19.89
C SER A 226 20.78 -8.05 -21.36
N SER A 227 19.59 -7.90 -21.97
CA SER A 227 19.38 -8.18 -23.40
C SER A 227 20.02 -7.13 -24.32
N ILE A 228 20.34 -5.95 -23.79
CA ILE A 228 20.89 -4.82 -24.55
C ILE A 228 22.37 -5.04 -24.90
N LEU A 229 23.10 -5.80 -24.08
CA LEU A 229 24.53 -6.03 -24.26
C LEU A 229 24.80 -7.30 -25.08
N PRO A 230 25.63 -7.23 -26.14
CA PRO A 230 26.22 -8.41 -26.75
C PRO A 230 27.00 -9.22 -25.71
N ASN A 231 26.97 -10.56 -25.83
CA ASN A 231 27.60 -11.46 -24.86
C ASN A 231 29.09 -11.16 -24.59
N ASN A 232 29.85 -10.79 -25.64
CA ASN A 232 31.27 -10.47 -25.50
C ASN A 232 31.46 -9.20 -24.66
N LEU A 233 30.76 -8.11 -25.01
CA LEU A 233 30.81 -6.84 -24.29
C LEU A 233 30.37 -6.99 -22.83
N ARG A 234 29.37 -7.85 -22.58
CA ARG A 234 28.94 -8.18 -21.22
C ARG A 234 30.04 -8.89 -20.43
N SER A 235 30.71 -9.88 -21.02
CA SER A 235 31.81 -10.59 -20.38
C SER A 235 32.98 -9.66 -20.04
N ASP A 236 33.32 -8.76 -20.97
CA ASP A 236 34.39 -7.78 -20.78
C ASP A 236 34.00 -6.79 -19.67
N LEU A 237 32.78 -6.25 -19.71
CA LEU A 237 32.27 -5.36 -18.68
C LEU A 237 32.23 -6.02 -17.29
N ASP A 238 31.76 -7.27 -17.20
CA ASP A 238 31.73 -8.03 -15.95
C ASP A 238 33.14 -8.24 -15.37
N THR A 239 34.14 -8.46 -16.23
CA THR A 239 35.53 -8.65 -15.81
C THR A 239 36.08 -7.40 -15.14
N VAL A 240 35.67 -6.22 -15.59
CA VAL A 240 36.18 -4.94 -15.06
C VAL A 240 35.32 -4.40 -13.91
N VAL A 241 34.01 -4.61 -13.95
CA VAL A 241 33.07 -4.10 -12.93
C VAL A 241 33.06 -4.96 -11.65
N LYS A 242 33.22 -6.29 -11.75
CA LYS A 242 33.21 -7.18 -10.57
C LYS A 242 34.29 -6.85 -9.52
N PRO A 243 35.55 -6.54 -9.91
CA PRO A 243 36.55 -6.06 -8.96
C PRO A 243 36.10 -4.78 -8.24
N CYS A 244 35.53 -3.81 -8.97
CA CYS A 244 35.01 -2.57 -8.38
C CYS A 244 33.88 -2.84 -7.38
N GLN A 245 32.96 -3.76 -7.71
CA GLN A 245 31.88 -4.18 -6.82
C GLN A 245 32.44 -4.83 -5.55
N THR A 246 33.40 -5.73 -5.69
CA THR A 246 34.02 -6.42 -4.54
C THR A 246 34.66 -5.42 -3.58
N ALA A 247 35.42 -4.44 -4.10
CA ALA A 247 36.04 -3.39 -3.30
C ALA A 247 35.00 -2.50 -2.60
N LEU A 248 33.90 -2.17 -3.28
CA LEU A 248 32.79 -1.44 -2.68
C LEU A 248 32.18 -2.22 -1.51
N TYR A 249 31.86 -3.50 -1.71
CA TYR A 249 31.26 -4.34 -0.67
C TYR A 249 32.17 -4.54 0.53
N GLU A 250 33.49 -4.66 0.31
CA GLU A 250 34.46 -4.70 1.40
C GLU A 250 34.41 -3.42 2.24
N ARG A 251 34.35 -2.24 1.62
CA ARG A 251 34.22 -0.96 2.33
C ARG A 251 32.88 -0.82 3.05
N LEU A 252 31.79 -1.17 2.38
CA LEU A 252 30.45 -1.14 2.95
C LEU A 252 30.26 -2.17 4.07
N SER A 253 31.07 -3.23 4.13
CA SER A 253 31.09 -4.15 5.27
C SER A 253 31.68 -3.49 6.53
N ASN A 254 32.59 -2.52 6.37
CA ASN A 254 33.16 -1.77 7.48
C ASN A 254 32.23 -0.65 7.98
N TYR A 255 31.31 -0.16 7.14
CA TYR A 255 30.26 0.77 7.55
C TYR A 255 29.34 0.20 8.65
N ASP A 256 29.18 -1.13 8.68
CA ASP A 256 28.28 -1.85 9.61
C ASP A 256 28.94 -2.20 10.96
N LYS A 257 30.21 -1.82 11.17
CA LYS A 257 30.89 -2.06 12.44
C LYS A 257 30.57 -0.91 13.39
N PRO A 258 29.95 -1.17 14.56
CA PRO A 258 29.85 -0.15 15.58
C PRO A 258 31.27 0.29 15.96
N ILE A 259 31.48 1.61 16.00
CA ILE A 259 32.68 2.22 16.60
C ILE A 259 32.71 1.88 18.09
#